data_AF-A0A923FUA8-F1
#
_entry.id   AF-A0A923FUA8-F1
#
_cell.length_a   1.000
_cell.length_b   1.000
_cell.length_c   1.000
_cell.angle_alpha   90.00
_cell.angle_beta   90.00
_cell.angle_gamma   90.00
#
_symmetry.space_group_name_H-M   'P 1'
#
loop_
_entity.id
_entity.type
_entity.pdbx_description
1 polymer ?
#
loop_
_entity_poly.entity_id
_entity_poly.type
_entity_poly.pdbx_seq_one_letter_code
_entity_poly.pdbx_strand_id
1 'polypeptide(L)'
;MVIAHSFGTYIISHILSRFSDIQIERVVLCGSIIKNNFPWDLHTRHMPAGNILNDVGTRDLYPVLASMSTLGYGGSGRNGFKNTRVTDRFFDYGHSDFFVPDNDHISKYWKPYIIDGTVVESEWDTQKPKTHLGVLMACHPWIGRPVFGIFLCSLAYGVAKLFS
;
A
#
# COMPACT_ATOMS: atom_id res chain seq x y z
N MET A 1 -20.10 2.17 -4.22
CA MET A 1 -18.84 2.05 -3.45
C MET A 1 -18.00 0.92 -4.01
N VAL A 2 -16.68 1.04 -3.96
CA VAL A 2 -15.72 -0.01 -4.38
C VAL A 2 -14.71 -0.27 -3.26
N ILE A 3 -14.40 -1.55 -3.01
CA ILE A 3 -13.28 -1.96 -2.18
C ILE A 3 -12.29 -2.69 -3.08
N ALA A 4 -11.04 -2.24 -3.09
CA ALA A 4 -10.00 -2.76 -3.97
C ALA A 4 -8.78 -3.17 -3.17
N HIS A 5 -8.35 -4.41 -3.37
CA HIS A 5 -7.16 -4.98 -2.74
C HIS A 5 -6.08 -5.26 -3.77
N SER A 6 -4.81 -4.99 -3.43
CA SER A 6 -3.65 -5.38 -4.23
C SER A 6 -3.81 -4.97 -5.72
N PHE A 7 -3.76 -5.92 -6.66
CA PHE A 7 -3.95 -5.66 -8.10
C PHE A 7 -5.29 -4.99 -8.44
N GLY A 8 -6.35 -5.20 -7.65
CA GLY A 8 -7.61 -4.47 -7.82
C GLY A 8 -7.44 -2.96 -7.71
N THR A 9 -6.50 -2.48 -6.88
CA THR A 9 -6.20 -1.04 -6.75
C THR A 9 -5.64 -0.47 -8.06
N TYR A 10 -4.78 -1.23 -8.74
CA TYR A 10 -4.27 -0.86 -10.05
C TYR A 10 -5.38 -0.76 -11.09
N ILE A 11 -6.30 -1.75 -11.14
CA ILE A 11 -7.44 -1.73 -12.05
C ILE A 11 -8.31 -0.49 -11.82
N ILE A 12 -8.65 -0.18 -10.57
CA ILE A 12 -9.47 0.99 -10.24
C ILE A 12 -8.78 2.30 -10.65
N SER A 13 -7.48 2.45 -10.42
CA SER A 13 -6.74 3.63 -10.89
C SER A 13 -6.79 3.80 -12.42
N HIS A 14 -6.77 2.69 -13.17
CA HIS A 14 -6.89 2.71 -14.64
C HIS A 14 -8.30 3.07 -15.09
N ILE A 15 -9.32 2.57 -14.40
CA ILE A 15 -10.71 2.92 -14.68
C ILE A 15 -10.94 4.41 -14.44
N LEU A 16 -10.55 4.93 -13.27
CA LEU A 16 -10.69 6.34 -12.90
C LEU A 16 -9.92 7.29 -13.84
N SER A 17 -8.77 6.84 -14.36
CA SER A 17 -7.98 7.67 -15.27
C SER A 17 -8.48 7.69 -16.71
N ARG A 18 -9.19 6.64 -17.15
CA ARG A 18 -9.63 6.48 -18.54
C ARG A 18 -11.11 6.83 -18.76
N PHE A 19 -11.94 6.64 -17.74
CA PHE A 19 -13.40 6.79 -17.84
C PHE A 19 -13.87 7.88 -16.86
N SER A 20 -14.10 9.08 -17.38
CA SER A 20 -14.54 10.24 -16.59
C SER A 20 -16.04 10.26 -16.30
N ASP A 21 -16.80 9.43 -17.02
CA ASP A 21 -18.25 9.26 -16.90
C ASP A 21 -18.64 8.32 -15.76
N ILE A 22 -17.74 7.44 -15.32
CA ILE A 22 -17.97 6.54 -14.18
C ILE A 22 -18.00 7.35 -12.88
N GLN A 23 -19.14 7.31 -12.19
CA GLN A 23 -19.35 7.96 -10.90
C GLN A 23 -19.21 6.93 -9.77
N ILE A 24 -18.10 6.95 -9.06
CA ILE A 24 -17.92 6.12 -7.86
C ILE A 24 -18.03 7.03 -6.64
N GLU A 25 -18.95 6.74 -5.72
CA GLU A 25 -19.16 7.59 -4.55
C GLU A 25 -18.04 7.45 -3.51
N ARG A 26 -17.61 6.21 -3.22
CA ARG A 26 -16.58 5.90 -2.21
C ARG A 26 -15.66 4.78 -2.69
N VAL A 27 -14.38 4.88 -2.35
CA VAL A 27 -13.34 3.90 -2.65
C VAL A 27 -12.57 3.58 -1.37
N VAL A 28 -12.45 2.29 -1.07
CA VAL A 28 -11.52 1.79 -0.05
C VAL A 28 -10.42 1.01 -0.77
N LEU A 29 -9.18 1.37 -0.51
CA LEU A 29 -7.98 0.70 -0.99
C LEU A 29 -7.32 -0.01 0.19
N CYS A 30 -6.86 -1.25 -0.01
CA CYS A 30 -6.01 -1.93 0.96
C CYS A 30 -4.90 -2.70 0.25
N GLY A 31 -3.71 -2.76 0.85
CA GLY A 31 -2.53 -3.35 0.20
C GLY A 31 -2.23 -2.69 -1.16
N SER A 32 -2.44 -1.37 -1.25
CA SER A 32 -2.40 -0.64 -2.52
C SER A 32 -1.02 -0.65 -3.19
N ILE A 33 -1.02 -0.88 -4.50
CA ILE A 33 0.20 -0.87 -5.34
C ILE A 33 0.26 0.32 -6.30
N ILE A 34 -0.73 1.24 -6.19
CA ILE A 34 -0.79 2.44 -7.01
C ILE A 34 0.41 3.34 -6.68
N LYS A 35 0.99 3.96 -7.71
CA LYS A 35 2.08 4.94 -7.55
C LYS A 35 1.68 6.07 -6.61
N ASN A 36 2.58 6.46 -5.70
CA ASN A 36 2.32 7.54 -4.74
C ASN A 36 2.01 8.89 -5.41
N ASN A 37 2.50 9.11 -6.64
CA ASN A 37 2.26 10.31 -7.42
C ASN A 37 1.05 10.20 -8.37
N PHE A 38 0.17 9.21 -8.18
CA PHE A 38 -1.06 9.12 -8.95
C PHE A 38 -1.89 10.41 -8.77
N PRO A 39 -2.33 11.07 -9.86
CA PRO A 39 -2.98 12.38 -9.77
C PRO A 39 -4.46 12.23 -9.37
N TRP A 40 -4.70 11.86 -8.11
CA TRP A 40 -6.04 11.70 -7.53
C TRP A 40 -6.92 12.93 -7.82
N ASP A 41 -6.40 14.13 -7.62
CA ASP A 41 -7.10 15.40 -7.88
C ASP A 41 -7.61 15.59 -9.32
N LEU A 42 -7.01 14.93 -10.30
CA LEU A 42 -7.45 14.99 -11.68
C LEU A 42 -8.61 14.02 -11.93
N HIS A 43 -8.52 12.82 -11.37
CA HIS A 43 -9.39 11.69 -11.71
C HIS A 43 -10.58 11.50 -10.76
N THR A 44 -10.56 12.12 -9.58
CA THR A 44 -11.60 11.95 -8.56
C THR A 44 -12.27 13.26 -8.18
N ARG A 45 -12.34 14.23 -9.10
CA ARG A 45 -13.01 15.53 -8.84
C ARG A 45 -14.48 15.40 -8.49
N HIS A 46 -15.14 14.40 -9.06
CA HIS A 46 -16.55 14.10 -8.81
C HIS A 46 -16.79 13.48 -7.42
N MET A 47 -15.74 12.98 -6.77
CA MET A 47 -15.82 12.41 -5.42
C MET A 47 -15.73 13.52 -4.36
N PRO A 48 -16.60 13.51 -3.34
CA PRO A 48 -16.43 14.33 -2.16
C PRO A 48 -15.06 14.09 -1.49
N ALA A 49 -14.53 15.11 -0.83
CA ALA A 49 -13.32 14.97 -0.03
C ALA A 49 -13.56 13.95 1.11
N GLY A 50 -12.59 13.06 1.35
CA GLY A 50 -12.70 11.99 2.36
C GLY A 50 -13.36 10.69 1.86
N ASN A 51 -13.84 10.65 0.62
CA ASN A 51 -14.46 9.45 0.05
C ASN A 51 -13.46 8.45 -0.56
N ILE A 52 -12.17 8.69 -0.40
CA ILE A 52 -11.11 7.77 -0.80
C ILE A 52 -10.31 7.45 0.45
N LEU A 53 -10.41 6.20 0.89
CA LEU A 53 -9.71 5.68 2.05
C LEU A 53 -8.65 4.68 1.58
N ASN A 54 -7.43 4.82 2.10
CA ASN A 54 -6.33 3.89 1.87
C ASN A 54 -5.90 3.29 3.21
N ASP A 55 -6.24 2.03 3.43
CA ASP A 55 -5.80 1.24 4.57
C ASP A 55 -4.40 0.66 4.30
N VAL A 56 -3.44 1.11 5.09
CA VAL A 56 -2.00 0.90 4.89
C VAL A 56 -1.47 -0.11 5.90
N GLY A 57 -0.96 -1.25 5.43
CA GLY A 57 -0.32 -2.24 6.28
C GLY A 57 1.16 -1.91 6.47
N THR A 58 1.59 -1.54 7.67
CA THR A 58 3.01 -1.15 7.90
C THR A 58 3.98 -2.33 7.91
N ARG A 59 3.48 -3.57 8.14
CA ARG A 59 4.27 -4.81 8.00
C ARG A 59 4.24 -5.36 6.59
N ASP A 60 3.57 -4.71 5.66
CA ASP A 60 3.54 -5.16 4.28
C ASP A 60 4.95 -5.11 3.67
N LEU A 61 5.54 -6.29 3.45
CA LEU A 61 6.84 -6.52 2.83
C LEU A 61 6.74 -6.66 1.32
N TYR A 62 5.54 -6.81 0.76
CA TYR A 62 5.36 -6.93 -0.69
C TYR A 62 5.76 -5.68 -1.47
N PRO A 63 5.66 -4.44 -0.96
CA PRO A 63 6.24 -3.26 -1.61
C PRO A 63 7.76 -3.33 -1.78
N VAL A 64 8.46 -4.05 -0.88
CA VAL A 64 9.91 -4.32 -1.01
C VAL A 64 10.16 -5.39 -2.09
N LEU A 65 9.36 -6.46 -2.12
CA LEU A 65 9.49 -7.51 -3.15
C LEU A 65 9.05 -7.03 -4.56
N ALA A 66 8.04 -6.17 -4.66
CA ALA A 66 7.53 -5.61 -5.90
C ALA A 66 8.46 -4.52 -6.48
N SER A 67 9.09 -3.71 -5.63
CA SER A 67 10.13 -2.77 -6.08
C SER A 67 11.40 -3.48 -6.57
N MET A 68 11.54 -4.77 -6.27
CA MET A 68 12.61 -5.63 -6.79
C MET A 68 12.22 -6.39 -8.07
N SER A 69 10.93 -6.60 -8.35
CA SER A 69 10.46 -7.43 -9.46
C SER A 69 9.95 -6.64 -10.68
N THR A 70 9.50 -5.39 -10.53
CA THR A 70 8.86 -4.66 -11.63
C THR A 70 9.03 -3.14 -11.55
N LEU A 71 9.53 -2.55 -12.64
CA LEU A 71 9.57 -1.10 -12.88
C LEU A 71 8.13 -0.56 -13.02
N GLY A 72 7.46 -0.17 -11.92
CA GLY A 72 6.17 0.53 -12.04
C GLY A 72 5.23 0.58 -10.83
N TYR A 73 5.47 -0.18 -9.77
CA TYR A 73 4.57 -0.21 -8.61
C TYR A 73 4.97 0.79 -7.51
N GLY A 74 3.98 1.41 -6.86
CA GLY A 74 4.16 2.38 -5.79
C GLY A 74 4.15 1.76 -4.40
N GLY A 75 4.80 2.40 -3.44
CA GLY A 75 4.81 2.00 -2.02
C GLY A 75 3.65 2.56 -1.20
N SER A 76 2.53 2.94 -1.83
CA SER A 76 1.41 3.64 -1.17
C SER A 76 0.70 2.76 -0.14
N GLY A 77 0.64 1.44 -0.37
CA GLY A 77 0.13 0.45 0.59
C GLY A 77 0.98 0.27 1.86
N ARG A 78 2.17 0.89 1.95
CA ARG A 78 3.04 0.92 3.15
C ARG A 78 3.30 2.34 3.70
N ASN A 79 3.42 3.32 2.82
CA ASN A 79 3.82 4.69 3.16
C ASN A 79 2.66 5.70 3.15
N GLY A 80 1.49 5.30 2.65
CA GLY A 80 0.39 6.19 2.31
C GLY A 80 0.63 6.96 1.01
N PHE A 81 -0.43 7.60 0.50
CA PHE A 81 -0.35 8.54 -0.61
C PHE A 81 0.10 9.93 -0.18
N LYS A 82 -0.16 10.31 1.09
CA LYS A 82 0.09 11.69 1.60
C LYS A 82 -0.54 12.77 0.72
N ASN A 83 -1.67 12.44 0.10
CA ASN A 83 -2.42 13.33 -0.78
C ASN A 83 -3.68 13.81 -0.01
N THR A 84 -4.07 15.07 -0.17
CA THR A 84 -5.22 15.67 0.52
C THR A 84 -6.57 15.04 0.14
N ARG A 85 -6.66 14.36 -1.01
CA ARG A 85 -7.85 13.62 -1.47
C ARG A 85 -7.99 12.24 -0.87
N VAL A 86 -6.89 11.63 -0.41
CA VAL A 86 -6.86 10.25 0.05
C VAL A 86 -6.53 10.23 1.52
N THR A 87 -7.47 9.75 2.32
CA THR A 87 -7.24 9.53 3.74
C THR A 87 -6.44 8.24 3.91
N ASP A 88 -5.21 8.34 4.39
CA ASP A 88 -4.39 7.17 4.73
C ASP A 88 -4.66 6.78 6.19
N ARG A 89 -4.97 5.51 6.43
CA ARG A 89 -5.16 4.93 7.77
C ARG A 89 -4.20 3.76 7.94
N PHE A 90 -3.35 3.79 8.96
CA PHE A 90 -2.25 2.84 9.12
C PHE A 90 -2.62 1.68 10.04
N PHE A 91 -2.08 0.49 9.79
CA PHE A 91 -2.32 -0.70 10.63
C PHE A 91 -1.03 -1.50 10.77
N ASP A 92 -0.87 -2.18 11.92
CA ASP A 92 0.19 -3.17 12.10
C ASP A 92 -0.11 -4.49 11.37
N TYR A 93 -0.42 -4.39 10.09
CA TYR A 93 -0.91 -5.47 9.23
C TYR A 93 0.09 -5.80 8.12
N GLY A 94 0.14 -7.07 7.75
CA GLY A 94 0.70 -7.56 6.50
C GLY A 94 -0.24 -7.31 5.31
N HIS A 95 0.13 -7.78 4.12
CA HIS A 95 -0.55 -7.44 2.86
C HIS A 95 -2.05 -7.80 2.82
N SER A 96 -2.46 -8.88 3.46
CA SER A 96 -3.84 -9.40 3.42
C SER A 96 -4.48 -9.53 4.80
N ASP A 97 -3.83 -9.01 5.84
CA ASP A 97 -4.30 -9.17 7.23
C ASP A 97 -5.64 -8.44 7.47
N PHE A 98 -6.03 -7.51 6.58
CA PHE A 98 -7.34 -6.84 6.57
C PHE A 98 -8.54 -7.78 6.48
N PHE A 99 -8.34 -9.00 5.97
CA PHE A 99 -9.41 -9.99 5.80
C PHE A 99 -9.36 -11.11 6.86
N VAL A 100 -8.38 -11.09 7.76
CA VAL A 100 -8.25 -12.09 8.81
C VAL A 100 -9.37 -11.89 9.83
N PRO A 101 -10.20 -12.91 10.12
CA PRO A 101 -11.34 -12.78 11.02
C PRO A 101 -10.95 -12.26 12.41
N ASP A 102 -9.81 -12.69 12.94
CA ASP A 102 -9.30 -12.31 14.27
C ASP A 102 -9.05 -10.81 14.42
N ASN A 103 -8.79 -10.10 13.32
CA ASN A 103 -8.59 -8.65 13.32
C ASN A 103 -9.91 -7.88 13.41
N ASP A 104 -11.03 -8.50 13.05
CA ASP A 104 -12.37 -7.90 12.96
C ASP A 104 -12.38 -6.57 12.17
N HIS A 105 -11.48 -6.46 11.19
CA HIS A 105 -11.22 -5.20 10.49
C HIS A 105 -12.45 -4.70 9.75
N ILE A 106 -13.14 -5.60 9.08
CA ILE A 106 -14.34 -5.28 8.29
C ILE A 106 -15.42 -4.67 9.19
N SER A 107 -15.70 -5.29 10.34
CA SER A 107 -16.78 -4.82 11.23
C SER A 107 -16.40 -3.53 11.96
N LYS A 108 -15.14 -3.41 12.40
CA LYS A 108 -14.68 -2.24 13.15
C LYS A 108 -14.49 -1.01 12.28
N TYR A 109 -13.95 -1.21 11.08
CA TYR A 109 -13.38 -0.13 10.29
C TYR A 109 -14.07 0.11 8.96
N TRP A 110 -14.50 -0.94 8.25
CA TRP A 110 -15.18 -0.77 6.96
C TRP A 110 -16.68 -0.61 7.10
N LYS A 111 -17.32 -1.32 8.03
CA LYS A 111 -18.77 -1.23 8.24
C LYS A 111 -19.25 0.19 8.56
N PRO A 112 -18.63 0.96 9.47
CA PRO A 112 -19.04 2.36 9.70
C PRO A 112 -18.89 3.20 8.43
N TYR A 113 -17.73 3.07 7.76
CA TYR A 113 -17.44 3.79 6.52
C TYR A 113 -18.43 3.47 5.38
N ILE A 114 -18.86 2.22 5.27
CA ILE A 114 -19.87 1.79 4.29
C ILE A 114 -21.23 2.42 4.62
N ILE A 115 -21.65 2.37 5.90
CA ILE A 115 -23.00 2.78 6.32
C ILE A 115 -23.17 4.29 6.24
N ASP A 116 -22.27 5.05 6.85
CA ASP A 116 -22.44 6.50 7.04
C ASP A 116 -21.22 7.32 6.65
N GLY A 117 -20.15 6.67 6.18
CA GLY A 117 -18.91 7.35 5.78
C GLY A 117 -17.97 7.67 6.95
N THR A 118 -18.29 7.24 8.17
CA THR A 118 -17.43 7.45 9.33
C THR A 118 -16.11 6.72 9.17
N VAL A 119 -15.02 7.49 9.18
CA VAL A 119 -13.67 6.94 9.23
C VAL A 119 -13.28 6.78 10.69
N VAL A 120 -13.29 5.54 11.16
CA VAL A 120 -12.76 5.19 12.49
C VAL A 120 -11.24 5.17 12.41
N GLU A 121 -10.57 5.98 13.24
CA GLU A 121 -9.12 6.03 13.35
C GLU A 121 -8.57 4.71 13.89
N SER A 122 -7.38 4.32 13.43
CA SER A 122 -6.69 3.16 13.98
C SER A 122 -5.84 3.56 15.19
N GLU A 123 -5.59 2.62 16.10
CA GLU A 123 -4.64 2.86 17.20
C GLU A 123 -3.21 3.10 16.69
N TRP A 124 -2.89 2.56 15.51
CA TRP A 124 -1.56 2.63 14.91
C TRP A 124 -1.27 3.98 14.25
N ASP A 125 -2.30 4.75 13.89
CA ASP A 125 -2.16 6.15 13.44
C ASP A 125 -1.54 7.02 14.53
N THR A 126 -1.90 6.75 15.79
CA THR A 126 -1.43 7.49 16.96
C THR A 126 -0.12 6.93 17.53
N GLN A 127 0.11 5.62 17.42
CA GLN A 127 1.23 4.93 18.07
C GLN A 127 2.39 4.55 17.13
N LYS A 128 2.39 5.01 15.87
CA LYS A 128 3.33 4.56 14.83
C LYS A 128 4.79 4.51 15.32
N PRO A 129 5.38 3.31 15.52
CA PRO A 129 6.76 3.21 15.95
C PRO A 129 7.68 3.77 14.87
N LYS A 130 8.73 4.47 15.26
CA LYS A 130 9.75 4.98 14.33
C LYS A 130 10.33 3.79 13.57
N THR A 131 10.29 3.83 12.24
CA THR A 131 10.89 2.79 11.39
C THR A 131 12.33 2.55 11.82
N HIS A 132 12.66 1.30 12.15
CA HIS A 132 13.99 0.94 12.63
C HIS A 132 15.07 1.37 11.62
N LEU A 133 16.16 1.97 12.11
CA LEU A 133 17.21 2.56 11.28
C LEU A 133 17.81 1.55 10.29
N GLY A 134 17.92 0.28 10.69
CA GLY A 134 18.40 -0.80 9.82
C GLY A 134 17.51 -1.04 8.59
N VAL A 135 16.18 -0.91 8.73
CA VAL A 135 15.24 -1.04 7.59
C VAL A 135 15.38 0.16 6.66
N LEU A 136 15.56 1.36 7.21
CA LEU A 136 15.81 2.57 6.41
C LEU A 136 17.14 2.47 5.64
N MET A 137 18.19 1.95 6.27
CA MET A 137 19.50 1.74 5.63
C MET A 137 19.43 0.66 4.54
N ALA A 138 18.70 -0.44 4.78
CA ALA A 138 18.52 -1.52 3.81
C ALA A 138 17.68 -1.09 2.59
N CYS A 139 16.78 -0.12 2.74
CA CYS A 139 16.03 0.45 1.61
C CYS A 139 16.76 1.64 0.94
N HIS A 140 17.90 2.08 1.48
CA HIS A 140 18.61 3.25 0.97
C HIS A 140 19.31 2.93 -0.37
N PRO A 141 19.15 3.74 -1.44
CA PRO A 141 19.65 3.42 -2.78
C PRO A 141 21.16 3.16 -2.85
N TRP A 142 21.93 3.77 -1.97
CA TRP A 142 23.39 3.73 -1.94
C TRP A 142 23.97 2.71 -0.95
N ILE A 143 23.14 2.15 -0.07
CA ILE A 143 23.57 1.20 0.98
C ILE A 143 22.90 -0.16 0.74
N GLY A 144 21.58 -0.18 0.62
CA GLY A 144 20.79 -1.39 0.43
C GLY A 144 21.06 -2.14 -0.87
N ARG A 145 21.10 -1.40 -1.99
CA ARG A 145 21.31 -1.99 -3.33
C ARG A 145 22.64 -2.74 -3.47
N PRO A 146 23.80 -2.16 -3.08
CA PRO A 146 25.07 -2.89 -3.15
C PRO A 146 25.14 -4.07 -2.18
N VAL A 147 24.62 -3.94 -0.94
CA VAL A 147 24.58 -5.05 0.03
C VAL A 147 23.74 -6.23 -0.48
N PHE A 148 22.57 -5.94 -1.07
CA PHE A 148 21.73 -6.96 -1.68
C PHE A 148 22.40 -7.61 -2.89
N GLY A 149 23.08 -6.83 -3.74
CA GLY A 149 23.85 -7.33 -4.86
C GLY A 149 24.98 -8.28 -4.43
N ILE A 150 25.73 -7.93 -3.37
CA ILE A 150 26.79 -8.78 -2.81
C ILE A 150 26.22 -10.10 -2.29
N PHE A 151 25.07 -10.06 -1.60
CA PHE A 151 24.40 -11.27 -1.10
C PHE A 151 23.95 -12.22 -2.22
N LEU A 152 23.43 -11.68 -3.33
CA LEU A 152 23.07 -12.50 -4.50
C LEU A 152 24.31 -13.12 -5.17
N CYS A 153 25.39 -12.36 -5.30
CA CYS A 153 26.65 -12.87 -5.87
C CYS A 153 27.26 -13.97 -5.00
N SER A 154 27.22 -13.84 -3.67
CA SER A 154 27.73 -14.86 -2.76
C SER A 154 26.87 -16.13 -2.77
N LEU A 155 25.54 -15.98 -2.88
CA LEU A 155 24.62 -17.12 -3.03
C LEU A 155 24.88 -17.86 -4.34
N ALA A 156 25.02 -17.13 -5.46
CA ALA A 156 25.31 -17.71 -6.77
C ALA A 156 26.66 -18.44 -6.80
N TYR A 157 27.69 -17.87 -6.15
CA TYR A 157 29.00 -18.51 -6.01
C TYR A 157 28.93 -19.78 -5.17
N GLY A 158 28.20 -19.77 -4.04
CA GLY A 158 28.00 -20.94 -3.21
C GLY A 158 27.27 -22.07 -3.93
N VAL A 159 26.23 -21.74 -4.71
CA VAL A 159 25.51 -22.69 -5.55
C VAL A 159 26.41 -23.25 -6.65
N ALA A 160 27.19 -22.42 -7.35
CA ALA A 160 28.12 -22.88 -8.38
C ALA A 160 29.14 -23.88 -7.81
N LYS A 161 29.63 -23.65 -6.59
CA LYS A 161 30.54 -24.56 -5.87
C LYS A 161 29.90 -25.87 -5.40
N LEU A 162 28.58 -25.94 -5.29
CA LEU A 162 27.86 -27.18 -4.96
C LEU A 162 27.65 -28.09 -6.19
N PHE A 163 27.77 -27.53 -7.39
CA PHE A 163 27.58 -28.21 -8.67
C PHE A 163 28.88 -28.33 -9.50
N SER A 164 30.04 -28.05 -8.90
CA SER A 164 31.38 -28.29 -9.46
C SER A 164 32.18 -29.24 -8.58
#